data_AF-K7LAX0-F1
#
_entry.id   AF-K7LAX0-F1
#
_cell.length_a   1.000
_cell.length_b   1.000
_cell.length_c   1.000
_cell.angle_alpha   90.00
_cell.angle_beta   90.00
_cell.angle_gamma   90.00
#
_symmetry.space_group_name_H-M   'P 1'
#
loop_
_entity.id
_entity.type
_entity.pdbx_description
1 polymer ?
#
loop_
_entity_poly.entity_id
_entity_poly.type
_entity_poly.pdbx_seq_one_letter_code
_entity_poly.pdbx_strand_id
1 'polypeptide(L)'
;MAITTNPLVVGRVIGDVLEPFASSIPLRVVYNNNKEVINSGELKPSQIINPPRVEVGGDDLRTLYTLVMVDPDAPSPSDPNMREYLHW
;
A
#
# COMPACT_ATOMS: atom_id res chain seq x y z
N MET A 1 -14.02 20.67 13.49
CA MET A 1 -13.57 19.32 13.09
C MET A 1 -12.12 19.45 12.66
N ALA A 2 -11.21 18.67 13.25
CA ALA A 2 -9.82 18.63 12.79
C ALA A 2 -9.78 17.91 11.43
N ILE A 3 -9.24 18.56 10.39
CA ILE A 3 -8.98 17.91 9.11
C ILE A 3 -7.83 16.94 9.33
N THR A 4 -8.06 15.64 9.14
CA THR A 4 -6.99 14.65 9.20
C THR A 4 -5.99 14.90 8.07
N THR A 5 -4.70 14.91 8.41
CA THR A 5 -3.59 15.00 7.45
C THR A 5 -2.98 13.63 7.14
N ASN A 6 -3.54 12.55 7.71
CA ASN A 6 -3.06 11.21 7.43
C ASN A 6 -3.39 10.83 5.97
N PRO A 7 -2.39 10.60 5.10
CA PRO A 7 -2.63 10.34 3.69
C PRO A 7 -3.43 9.05 3.44
N LEU A 8 -3.36 8.05 4.32
CA LEU A 8 -4.16 6.82 4.20
C LEU A 8 -5.65 7.06 4.45
N VAL A 9 -6.00 8.06 5.28
CA VAL A 9 -7.40 8.44 5.49
C VAL A 9 -7.89 9.35 4.37
N VAL A 10 -7.05 10.31 3.94
CA VAL A 10 -7.38 11.21 2.82
C VAL A 10 -7.60 10.42 1.52
N GLY A 11 -6.76 9.41 1.26
CA GLY A 11 -6.88 8.50 0.12
C GLY A 11 -7.88 7.35 0.32
N ARG A 12 -8.64 7.34 1.43
CA ARG A 12 -9.65 6.32 1.78
C ARG A 12 -9.17 4.87 1.92
N VAL A 13 -7.86 4.62 1.84
CA VAL A 13 -7.26 3.31 2.13
C VAL A 13 -7.70 2.81 3.52
N ILE A 14 -7.65 3.70 4.53
CA ILE A 14 -8.39 3.47 5.77
C ILE A 14 -9.86 3.81 5.52
N GLY A 15 -10.73 2.81 5.69
CA GLY A 15 -12.15 2.89 5.37
C GLY A 15 -12.53 1.95 4.23
N ASP A 16 -11.87 2.07 3.07
CA ASP A 16 -12.14 1.19 1.93
C ASP A 16 -11.45 -0.17 2.08
N VAL A 17 -10.21 -0.22 2.60
CA VAL A 17 -9.41 -1.47 2.66
C VAL A 17 -9.08 -1.87 4.09
N LEU A 18 -8.65 -0.92 4.90
CA LEU A 18 -8.15 -1.16 6.25
C LEU A 18 -9.02 -0.48 7.31
N GLU A 19 -9.18 -1.15 8.44
CA GLU A 19 -9.63 -0.51 9.67
C GLU A 19 -8.54 0.46 10.21
N PRO A 20 -8.90 1.50 10.98
CA PRO A 20 -7.92 2.38 11.59
C PRO A 20 -6.92 1.62 12.47
N PHE A 21 -5.63 1.91 12.29
CA PHE A 21 -4.55 1.25 13.02
C PHE A 21 -3.44 2.24 13.40
N ALA A 22 -2.62 1.89 14.39
CA ALA A 22 -1.38 2.59 14.70
C ALA A 22 -0.23 1.92 13.96
N SER A 23 0.44 2.65 13.06
CA SER A 23 1.62 2.14 12.36
C SER A 23 2.75 1.90 13.34
N SER A 24 3.21 0.65 13.46
CA SER A 24 4.23 0.22 14.42
C SER A 24 5.52 -0.29 13.79
N ILE A 25 5.46 -0.79 12.55
CA ILE A 25 6.60 -1.37 11.82
C ILE A 25 6.88 -0.54 10.57
N PRO A 26 8.12 -0.07 10.34
CA PRO A 26 8.44 0.61 9.11
C PRO A 26 8.40 -0.38 7.94
N LEU A 27 7.74 0.02 6.85
CA LEU A 27 7.66 -0.72 5.61
C LEU A 27 8.19 0.17 4.49
N ARG A 28 9.14 -0.35 3.71
CA ARG A 28 9.71 0.35 2.56
C ARG A 28 9.65 -0.54 1.33
N VAL A 29 8.99 -0.04 0.28
CA VAL A 29 8.78 -0.75 -0.98
C VAL A 29 9.45 0.04 -2.11
N VAL A 30 10.36 -0.60 -2.84
CA VAL A 30 11.18 0.05 -3.87
C VAL A 30 11.15 -0.77 -5.16
N TYR A 31 10.69 -0.13 -6.24
CA TYR A 31 10.77 -0.65 -7.60
C TYR A 31 12.08 -0.26 -8.28
N ASN A 32 12.31 -0.82 -9.48
CA ASN A 32 13.48 -0.57 -10.31
C ASN A 32 13.79 0.94 -10.46
N ASN A 33 15.08 1.27 -10.61
CA ASN A 33 15.59 2.64 -10.67
C ASN A 33 15.28 3.49 -9.42
N ASN A 34 15.29 2.85 -8.23
CA ASN A 34 15.05 3.48 -6.93
C ASN A 34 13.71 4.24 -6.86
N LYS A 35 12.67 3.68 -7.48
CA LYS A 35 11.31 4.22 -7.40
C LYS A 35 10.62 3.72 -6.15
N GLU A 36 10.74 4.51 -5.08
CA GLU A 36 10.12 4.22 -3.79
C GLU A 36 8.63 4.52 -3.81
N VAL A 37 7.84 3.61 -3.24
CA VAL A 37 6.40 3.80 -3.03
C VAL A 37 6.22 4.72 -1.83
N ILE A 38 5.55 5.85 -2.06
CA ILE A 38 5.12 6.78 -1.02
C ILE A 38 3.61 6.99 -1.13
N ASN A 39 2.93 7.22 -0.01
CA ASN A 39 1.50 7.49 -0.03
C ASN A 39 1.20 8.70 -0.93
N SER A 40 0.18 8.57 -1.78
CA SER A 40 -0.22 9.56 -2.79
C SER A 40 0.81 9.82 -3.90
N GLY A 41 1.91 9.04 -3.98
CA GLY A 41 2.85 9.09 -5.09
C GLY A 41 2.39 8.27 -6.29
N GLU A 42 2.54 8.80 -7.49
CA GLU A 42 2.18 8.09 -8.73
C GLU A 42 3.37 7.30 -9.29
N LEU A 43 3.11 6.05 -9.67
CA LEU A 43 4.03 5.21 -10.44
C LEU A 43 3.34 4.77 -11.73
N LYS A 44 4.08 4.86 -12.84
CA LYS A 44 3.55 4.40 -14.14
C LYS A 44 3.53 2.87 -14.16
N PRO A 45 2.56 2.24 -14.84
CA PRO A 45 2.53 0.77 -15.02
C PRO A 45 3.86 0.19 -15.53
N SER A 46 4.56 0.90 -16.43
CA SER A 46 5.86 0.47 -16.95
C SER A 46 7.00 0.44 -15.90
N GLN A 47 6.83 1.10 -14.76
CA GLN A 47 7.81 1.13 -13.67
C GLN A 47 7.61 -0.02 -12.67
N ILE A 48 6.43 -0.65 -12.66
CA ILE A 48 6.01 -1.64 -11.66
C ILE A 48 5.79 -3.04 -12.25
N ILE A 49 6.37 -3.31 -13.43
CA ILE A 49 6.23 -4.61 -14.12
C ILE A 49 6.83 -5.76 -13.30
N ASN A 50 7.96 -5.52 -12.64
CA ASN A 50 8.66 -6.53 -11.85
C ASN A 50 8.33 -6.37 -10.36
N PRO A 51 8.34 -7.48 -9.59
CA PRO A 51 8.15 -7.42 -8.15
C PRO A 51 9.12 -6.43 -7.48
N PRO A 52 8.64 -5.64 -6.49
CA PRO A 52 9.49 -4.68 -5.79
C PRO A 52 10.44 -5.36 -4.81
N ARG A 53 11.49 -4.64 -4.40
CA ARG A 53 12.21 -4.96 -3.17
C ARG A 53 11.42 -4.44 -1.99
N VAL A 54 11.17 -5.30 -1.00
CA VAL A 54 10.48 -4.93 0.24
C VAL A 54 11.42 -5.06 1.43
N GLU A 55 11.52 -3.99 2.20
CA GLU A 55 12.24 -3.92 3.47
C GLU A 55 11.20 -3.75 4.58
N VAL A 56 11.04 -4.77 5.42
CA VAL A 56 10.17 -4.75 6.60
C VAL A 56 11.05 -4.59 7.84
N GLY A 57 10.68 -3.65 8.71
CA GLY A 57 11.35 -3.48 9.99
C GLY A 57 10.99 -4.53 11.03
N GLY A 58 11.19 -4.19 12.30
CA GLY A 58 11.05 -5.09 13.43
C GLY A 58 12.41 -5.36 14.08
N ASP A 59 12.38 -5.64 15.38
CA ASP A 59 13.55 -5.90 16.22
C ASP A 59 13.71 -7.40 16.56
N ASP A 60 12.65 -8.20 16.38
CA ASP A 60 12.66 -9.64 16.60
C ASP A 60 12.63 -10.43 15.29
N LEU A 61 13.75 -11.07 14.96
CA LEU A 61 13.90 -11.94 13.79
C LEU A 61 13.04 -13.23 13.84
N ARG A 62 12.40 -13.54 14.96
CA ARG A 62 11.45 -14.65 15.09
C ARG A 62 10.04 -14.27 14.66
N THR A 63 9.76 -12.97 14.54
CA THR A 63 8.46 -12.50 14.08
C THR A 63 8.36 -12.68 12.58
N LEU A 64 7.32 -13.40 12.15
CA LEU A 64 6.99 -13.57 10.75
C LEU A 64 5.86 -12.60 10.39
N TYR A 65 6.00 -11.94 9.25
CA TYR A 65 5.02 -10.99 8.72
C TYR A 65 4.43 -11.52 7.41
N THR A 66 3.17 -11.18 7.17
CA THR A 66 2.51 -11.38 5.87
C THR A 66 2.45 -10.03 5.16
N LEU A 67 2.81 -10.01 3.88
CA LEU A 67 2.66 -8.86 3.00
C LEU A 67 1.52 -9.13 2.01
N VAL A 68 0.70 -8.11 1.76
CA VAL A 68 -0.44 -8.18 0.83
C VAL A 68 -0.38 -6.96 -0.09
N MET A 69 -0.55 -7.19 -1.39
CA MET A 69 -0.70 -6.14 -2.39
C MET A 69 -2.02 -6.33 -3.13
N VAL A 70 -2.93 -5.36 -2.97
CA VAL A 70 -4.28 -5.39 -3.55
C VAL A 70 -4.60 -4.11 -4.32
N ASP A 71 -5.45 -4.24 -5.32
CA ASP A 71 -6.12 -3.12 -6.00
C ASP A 71 -7.60 -3.09 -5.59
N PRO A 72 -8.02 -2.12 -4.75
CA PRO A 72 -9.41 -1.97 -4.32
C PRO A 72 -10.30 -1.30 -5.37
N ASP A 73 -9.72 -0.83 -6.47
CA ASP A 73 -10.39 -0.04 -7.50
C ASP A 73 -10.64 -0.86 -8.78
N ALA A 74 -10.54 -2.19 -8.75
CA ALA A 74 -10.72 -3.02 -9.94
C ALA A 74 -12.22 -3.19 -10.32
N PRO A 75 -12.61 -3.10 -11.61
CA PRO A 75 -11.81 -2.70 -12.77
C PRO A 75 -11.64 -1.18 -12.93
N SER A 76 -12.42 -0.37 -12.21
CA SER A 76 -12.24 1.08 -12.15
C SER A 76 -12.68 1.65 -10.78
N PRO A 77 -12.08 2.76 -10.31
CA PRO A 77 -12.48 3.40 -9.05
C PRO A 77 -13.97 3.80 -9.01
N SER A 78 -14.58 4.06 -10.17
CA SER A 78 -15.99 4.43 -10.31
C SER A 78 -16.98 3.26 -10.24
N ASP A 79 -16.52 2.05 -10.56
CA ASP A 79 -17.32 0.81 -10.52
C ASP A 79 -16.39 -0.33 -10.08
N PRO A 80 -15.99 -0.37 -8.79
CA PRO A 80 -15.00 -1.30 -8.29
C PRO A 80 -15.62 -2.67 -7.97
N ASN A 81 -16.40 -3.23 -8.90
CA ASN A 81 -17.16 -4.47 -8.69
C ASN A 81 -16.30 -5.75 -8.63
N MET A 82 -15.00 -5.64 -8.94
CA MET A 82 -14.02 -6.73 -8.79
C MET A 82 -13.06 -6.49 -7.61
N ARG A 83 -13.36 -5.53 -6.73
CA ARG A 83 -12.55 -5.29 -5.55
C ARG A 83 -12.59 -6.47 -4.58
N GLU A 84 -11.50 -6.86 -3.93
CA GLU A 84 -10.11 -6.42 -4.15
C GLU A 84 -9.40 -7.37 -5.12
N TYR A 85 -8.65 -6.85 -6.09
CA TYR A 85 -7.81 -7.67 -6.96
C TYR A 85 -6.45 -7.94 -6.29
N LEU A 86 -6.19 -9.19 -5.95
CA LEU A 86 -4.94 -9.61 -5.31
C LEU A 86 -3.79 -9.70 -6.33
N HIS A 87 -2.80 -8.83 -6.19
CA HIS A 87 -1.58 -8.82 -7.01
C HIS A 87 -0.49 -9.73 -6.45
N TRP A 88 -0.25 -9.64 -5.14
CA TRP A 88 0.77 -10.41 -4.43
C TRP A 88 0.30 -10.78 -3.02
#